data_AF-A0AA49JXZ6-F1
#
_entry.id   AF-A0AA49JXZ6-F1
#
_cell.length_a   1.000
_cell.length_b   1.000
_cell.length_c   1.000
_cell.angle_alpha   90.00
_cell.angle_beta   90.00
_cell.angle_gamma   90.00
#
_symmetry.space_group_name_H-M   'P 1'
#
loop_
_entity.id
_entity.type
_entity.pdbx_description
1 polymer ?
#
loop_
_entity_poly.entity_id
_entity_poly.type
_entity_poly.pdbx_seq_one_letter_code
_entity_poly.pdbx_strand_id
1 'polypeptide(L)'
;MLVGHGRVGSVVAYALSQAEIPYVVIEQDRALVERLREEGVHAIFGDATRALVREQAHCATARLLIVTTPDPFQARHIIKKARELRADLPTIVRTHSEQERRFLKAQDVGRVVMGEQEMAYGIAHYALMQMGRSDDEADERIAELRALE
;
A
#
# COMPACT_ATOMS: atom_id res chain seq x y z
N MET A 1 8.97 -3.56 1.93
CA MET A 1 9.04 -2.31 2.74
C MET A 1 7.67 -1.64 2.69
N LEU A 2 7.07 -1.42 3.84
CA LEU A 2 5.77 -0.76 3.99
C LEU A 2 5.98 0.64 4.57
N VAL A 3 5.43 1.67 3.93
CA VAL A 3 5.46 3.05 4.39
C VAL A 3 4.05 3.45 4.81
N GLY A 4 3.91 3.82 6.09
CA GLY A 4 2.63 4.09 6.73
C GLY A 4 2.05 2.84 7.38
N HIS A 5 1.66 2.95 8.65
CA HIS A 5 0.95 1.91 9.41
C HIS A 5 -0.34 2.44 10.04
N GLY A 6 -1.07 3.26 9.28
CA GLY A 6 -2.44 3.67 9.60
C GLY A 6 -3.48 2.64 9.14
N ARG A 7 -4.71 3.11 8.90
CA ARG A 7 -5.89 2.29 8.53
C ARG A 7 -5.65 1.25 7.42
N VAL A 8 -4.87 1.59 6.39
CA VAL A 8 -4.58 0.66 5.28
C VAL A 8 -3.31 -0.13 5.55
N GLY A 9 -2.24 0.54 6.01
CA GLY A 9 -0.96 -0.10 6.29
C GLY A 9 -1.04 -1.22 7.33
N SER A 10 -1.87 -1.06 8.37
CA SER A 10 -2.05 -2.09 9.40
C SER A 10 -2.70 -3.36 8.85
N VAL A 11 -3.65 -3.24 7.93
CA VAL A 11 -4.28 -4.40 7.27
C VAL A 11 -3.26 -5.13 6.38
N VAL A 12 -2.44 -4.38 5.64
CA VAL A 12 -1.36 -4.95 4.82
C VAL A 12 -0.33 -5.66 5.70
N ALA A 13 0.12 -5.02 6.78
CA ALA A 13 1.07 -5.60 7.73
C ALA A 13 0.53 -6.89 8.34
N TYR A 14 -0.73 -6.89 8.78
CA TYR A 14 -1.39 -8.09 9.30
C TYR A 14 -1.39 -9.24 8.28
N ALA A 15 -1.78 -8.98 7.03
CA ALA A 15 -1.80 -10.00 5.99
C ALA A 15 -0.40 -10.58 5.70
N LEU A 16 0.64 -9.74 5.67
CA LEU A 16 2.03 -10.17 5.50
C LEU A 16 2.50 -11.03 6.68
N SER A 17 2.16 -10.64 7.91
CA SER A 17 2.47 -11.42 9.12
C SER A 17 1.80 -12.78 9.12
N GLN A 18 0.51 -12.86 8.77
CA GLN A 18 -0.22 -14.15 8.69
C GLN A 18 0.37 -15.09 7.64
N ALA A 19 0.96 -14.54 6.57
CA ALA A 19 1.63 -15.29 5.53
C ALA A 19 3.12 -15.55 5.81
N GLU A 20 3.62 -15.19 7.00
CA GLU A 20 5.04 -15.32 7.40
C GLU A 20 6.02 -14.63 6.43
N ILE A 21 5.57 -13.55 5.77
CA ILE A 21 6.40 -12.78 4.82
C ILE A 21 7.12 -11.68 5.58
N PRO A 22 8.47 -11.65 5.62
CA PRO A 22 9.21 -10.60 6.31
C PRO A 22 8.97 -9.21 5.71
N TYR A 23 8.73 -8.22 6.56
CA TYR A 23 8.58 -6.84 6.16
C TYR A 23 9.18 -5.88 7.19
N VAL A 24 9.39 -4.64 6.75
CA VAL A 24 9.80 -3.52 7.59
C VAL A 24 8.79 -2.39 7.40
N VAL A 25 8.41 -1.73 8.49
CA VAL A 25 7.50 -0.60 8.52
C VAL A 25 8.30 0.69 8.71
N ILE A 26 8.04 1.71 7.88
CA ILE A 26 8.48 3.07 8.14
C ILE A 26 7.25 3.88 8.55
N GLU A 27 7.34 4.56 9.70
CA GLU A 27 6.24 5.34 10.26
C GLU A 27 6.75 6.61 10.96
N GLN A 28 5.96 7.69 10.93
CA GLN A 28 6.29 8.99 11.51
C GLN A 28 5.67 9.20 12.89
N ASP A 29 4.71 8.37 13.30
CA ASP A 29 4.23 8.31 14.68
C ASP A 29 5.18 7.46 15.55
N ARG A 30 5.86 8.12 16.49
CA ARG A 30 6.82 7.49 17.41
C ARG A 30 6.18 6.43 18.29
N ALA A 31 5.00 6.72 18.85
CA ALA A 31 4.31 5.83 19.77
C ALA A 31 3.83 4.57 19.03
N LEU A 32 3.41 4.71 17.77
CA LEU A 32 3.06 3.57 16.92
C LEU A 32 4.29 2.70 16.62
N VAL A 33 5.44 3.29 16.32
CA VAL A 33 6.69 2.54 16.08
C VAL A 33 7.12 1.74 17.32
N GLU A 34 7.00 2.34 18.50
CA GLU A 34 7.36 1.67 19.76
C GLU A 34 6.46 0.45 20.02
N ARG A 35 5.13 0.60 19.86
CA ARG A 35 4.18 -0.53 19.94
C ARG A 35 4.48 -1.63 18.95
N LEU A 36 4.74 -1.29 17.69
CA LEU A 36 5.08 -2.29 16.66
C LEU A 36 6.33 -3.09 17.03
N ARG A 37 7.33 -2.46 17.64
CA ARG A 37 8.54 -3.15 18.10
C ARG A 37 8.27 -4.07 19.28
N GLU A 38 7.39 -3.69 20.20
CA GLU A 38 6.93 -4.55 21.30
C GLU A 38 6.20 -5.79 20.77
N GLU A 39 5.49 -5.65 19.64
CA GLU A 39 4.82 -6.73 18.90
C GLU A 39 5.80 -7.56 18.02
N GLY A 40 7.11 -7.27 18.07
CA GLY A 40 8.14 -7.98 17.30
C GLY A 40 8.25 -7.55 15.83
N VAL A 41 7.55 -6.50 15.41
CA VAL A 41 7.62 -5.98 14.03
C VAL A 41 8.85 -5.08 13.88
N HIS A 42 9.61 -5.29 12.81
CA HIS A 42 10.69 -4.37 12.43
C HIS A 42 10.10 -3.02 11.97
N ALA A 43 10.10 -2.03 12.88
CA ALA A 43 9.61 -0.70 12.60
C ALA A 43 10.69 0.38 12.73
N ILE A 44 10.70 1.35 11.82
CA ILE A 44 11.62 2.47 11.73
C ILE A 44 10.83 3.76 11.90
N PHE A 45 11.25 4.56 12.88
CA PHE A 45 10.71 5.89 13.09
C PHE A 45 11.39 6.88 12.14
N GLY A 46 10.62 7.51 11.25
CA GLY A 46 11.12 8.59 10.42
C GLY A 46 10.34 8.79 9.11
N ASP A 47 10.75 9.80 8.37
CA ASP A 47 10.22 10.10 7.04
C ASP A 47 10.95 9.29 5.96
N ALA A 48 10.20 8.48 5.21
CA ALA A 48 10.70 7.67 4.09
C ALA A 48 11.32 8.51 2.94
N THR A 49 11.12 9.84 2.91
CA THR A 49 11.86 10.73 1.99
C THR A 49 13.33 10.93 2.39
N ARG A 50 13.71 10.62 3.63
CA ARG A 50 15.10 10.73 4.12
C ARG A 50 15.94 9.53 3.70
N ALA A 51 17.17 9.77 3.25
CA ALA A 51 18.07 8.71 2.79
C ALA A 51 18.37 7.68 3.89
N LEU A 52 18.72 8.14 5.09
CA LEU A 52 19.03 7.27 6.25
C LEU A 52 17.88 6.32 6.61
N VAL A 53 16.64 6.79 6.53
CA VAL A 53 15.45 5.97 6.82
C VAL A 53 15.28 4.86 5.78
N ARG A 54 15.50 5.16 4.49
CA ARG A 54 15.43 4.15 3.42
C ARG A 54 16.59 3.16 3.47
N GLU A 55 17.77 3.61 3.91
CA GLU A 55 18.94 2.77 4.10
C GLU A 55 18.70 1.76 5.24
N GLN A 56 18.21 2.22 6.39
CA GLN A 56 17.79 1.35 7.50
C GLN A 56 16.69 0.36 7.09
N ALA A 57 15.81 0.75 6.18
CA ALA A 57 14.76 -0.10 5.66
C ALA A 57 15.20 -1.04 4.51
N HIS A 58 16.51 -1.04 4.19
CA HIS A 58 17.09 -1.83 3.11
C HIS A 58 16.37 -1.64 1.76
N CYS A 59 15.98 -0.39 1.44
CA CYS A 59 15.20 -0.08 0.24
C CYS A 59 15.87 -0.56 -1.06
N ALA A 60 17.21 -0.56 -1.12
CA ALA A 60 17.96 -1.02 -2.30
C ALA A 60 17.78 -2.51 -2.61
N THR A 61 17.49 -3.34 -1.59
CA THR A 61 17.29 -4.79 -1.73
C THR A 61 15.84 -5.22 -1.48
N ALA A 62 14.94 -4.27 -1.16
CA ALA A 62 13.53 -4.54 -0.93
C ALA A 62 12.89 -5.16 -2.18
N ARG A 63 12.09 -6.22 -2.02
CA ARG A 63 11.37 -6.88 -3.13
C ARG A 63 10.12 -6.12 -3.59
N LEU A 64 9.57 -5.30 -2.71
CA LEU A 64 8.32 -4.57 -2.91
C LEU A 64 8.31 -3.32 -2.02
N LEU A 65 7.94 -2.19 -2.60
CA LEU A 65 7.59 -0.96 -1.89
C LEU A 65 6.07 -0.84 -1.82
N ILE A 66 5.51 -0.65 -0.63
CA ILE A 66 4.10 -0.37 -0.42
C ILE A 66 3.97 1.00 0.24
N VAL A 67 3.33 1.95 -0.42
CA VAL A 67 3.13 3.32 0.07
C VAL A 67 1.65 3.51 0.39
N THR A 68 1.34 3.62 1.68
CA THR A 68 -0.06 3.74 2.17
C THR A 68 -0.40 5.12 2.74
N THR A 69 0.52 6.08 2.63
CA THR A 69 0.28 7.48 3.03
C THR A 69 -0.87 8.08 2.21
N PRO A 70 -1.78 8.85 2.84
CA PRO A 70 -2.85 9.53 2.11
C PRO A 70 -2.37 10.80 1.39
N ASP A 71 -1.15 11.29 1.68
CA ASP A 71 -0.60 12.50 1.05
C ASP A 71 0.02 12.16 -0.33
N PRO A 72 -0.54 12.67 -1.44
CA PRO A 72 -0.04 12.39 -2.78
C PRO A 72 1.36 12.97 -3.03
N PHE A 73 1.69 14.13 -2.46
CA PHE A 73 3.02 14.71 -2.63
C PHE A 73 4.08 13.89 -1.91
N GLN A 74 3.77 13.45 -0.69
CA GLN A 74 4.64 12.56 0.06
C GLN A 74 4.82 11.22 -0.67
N ALA A 75 3.73 10.61 -1.16
CA ALA A 75 3.78 9.37 -1.90
C ALA A 75 4.69 9.46 -3.13
N ARG A 76 4.49 10.48 -3.98
CA ARG A 76 5.32 10.74 -5.16
C ARG A 76 6.79 10.91 -4.79
N HIS A 77 7.09 11.65 -3.71
CA HIS A 77 8.46 11.89 -3.28
C HIS A 77 9.13 10.60 -2.81
N ILE A 78 8.44 9.78 -2.02
CA ILE A 78 8.94 8.47 -1.57
C ILE A 78 9.26 7.59 -2.77
N ILE A 79 8.33 7.48 -3.73
CA ILE A 79 8.51 6.64 -4.92
C ILE A 79 9.70 7.11 -5.75
N LYS A 80 9.79 8.42 -6.02
CA LYS A 80 10.93 9.01 -6.75
C LYS A 80 12.25 8.67 -6.06
N LYS A 81 12.32 8.86 -4.74
CA LYS A 81 13.54 8.60 -3.95
C LYS A 81 13.88 7.12 -3.81
N ALA A 82 12.89 6.24 -3.82
CA ALA A 82 13.13 4.80 -3.84
C ALA A 82 13.68 4.35 -5.21
N ARG A 83 13.16 4.92 -6.31
CA ARG A 83 13.65 4.65 -7.68
C ARG A 83 15.05 5.14 -7.96
N GLU A 84 15.47 6.24 -7.31
CA GLU A 84 16.88 6.67 -7.33
C GLU A 84 17.84 5.61 -6.76
N LEU A 85 17.38 4.74 -5.84
CA LEU A 85 18.17 3.64 -5.28
C LEU A 85 18.00 2.34 -6.07
N ARG A 86 16.76 2.07 -6.53
CA ARG A 86 16.40 0.87 -7.28
C ARG A 86 15.28 1.20 -8.27
N ALA A 87 15.67 1.41 -9.53
CA ALA A 87 14.75 1.88 -10.58
C ALA A 87 13.61 0.88 -10.89
N ASP A 88 13.87 -0.42 -10.77
CA ASP A 88 12.94 -1.52 -11.07
C ASP A 88 12.11 -1.97 -9.86
N LEU A 89 12.19 -1.27 -8.72
CA LEU A 89 11.50 -1.68 -7.48
C LEU A 89 9.98 -1.77 -7.70
N PRO A 90 9.38 -2.98 -7.64
CA PRO A 90 7.95 -3.13 -7.73
C PRO A 90 7.28 -2.29 -6.63
N THR A 91 6.26 -1.52 -7.01
CA THR A 91 5.66 -0.54 -6.14
C THR A 91 4.13 -0.66 -6.17
N ILE A 92 3.53 -0.65 -4.99
CA ILE A 92 2.10 -0.48 -4.76
C ILE A 92 1.91 0.84 -4.05
N VAL A 93 1.03 1.69 -4.55
CA VAL A 93 0.73 2.98 -3.95
C VAL A 93 -0.76 3.18 -3.81
N ARG A 94 -1.17 3.64 -2.64
CA ARG A 94 -2.53 4.09 -2.35
C ARG A 94 -2.75 5.50 -2.88
N THR A 95 -3.93 5.76 -3.41
CA THR A 95 -4.42 7.11 -3.73
C THR A 95 -5.88 7.29 -3.32
N HIS A 96 -6.33 8.54 -3.27
CA HIS A 96 -7.71 8.97 -3.01
C HIS A 96 -8.36 9.74 -4.16
N SER A 97 -7.64 9.92 -5.26
CA SER A 97 -8.16 10.70 -6.38
C SER A 97 -7.84 10.04 -7.71
N GLU A 98 -8.82 10.13 -8.61
CA GLU A 98 -8.69 9.65 -9.98
C GLU A 98 -7.61 10.43 -10.75
N GLN A 99 -7.46 11.72 -10.47
CA GLN A 99 -6.41 12.54 -11.06
C GLN A 99 -5.02 12.03 -10.66
N GLU A 100 -4.80 11.77 -9.37
CA GLU A 100 -3.54 11.21 -8.86
C GLU A 100 -3.31 9.80 -9.42
N ARG A 101 -4.37 8.99 -9.50
CA ARG A 101 -4.28 7.63 -10.06
C ARG A 101 -3.75 7.66 -11.50
N ARG A 102 -4.34 8.52 -12.35
CA ARG A 102 -3.90 8.70 -13.74
C ARG A 102 -2.46 9.20 -13.81
N PHE A 103 -2.10 10.17 -12.96
CA PHE A 103 -0.73 10.67 -12.90
C PHE A 103 0.27 9.55 -12.55
N LEU A 104 0.02 8.78 -11.49
CA LEU A 104 0.91 7.69 -11.06
C LEU A 104 0.98 6.54 -12.08
N LYS A 105 -0.14 6.19 -12.72
CA LYS A 105 -0.17 5.24 -13.84
C LYS A 105 0.71 5.72 -15.01
N ALA A 106 0.61 7.00 -15.38
CA ALA A 106 1.45 7.59 -16.44
C ALA A 106 2.95 7.66 -16.08
N GLN A 107 3.30 7.53 -14.79
CA GLN A 107 4.68 7.45 -14.32
C GLN A 107 5.17 5.99 -14.15
N ASP A 108 4.40 5.02 -14.64
CA ASP A 108 4.69 3.59 -14.57
C ASP A 108 5.01 3.10 -13.15
N VAL A 109 4.31 3.64 -12.13
CA VAL A 109 4.57 3.40 -10.69
C VAL A 109 4.30 1.95 -10.27
N GLY A 110 3.85 1.08 -11.17
CA GLY A 110 3.39 -0.27 -10.85
C GLY A 110 1.89 -0.25 -10.53
N ARG A 111 1.49 -0.82 -9.38
CA ARG A 111 0.07 -0.90 -9.01
C ARG A 111 -0.37 0.34 -8.23
N VAL A 112 -1.34 1.05 -8.78
CA VAL A 112 -2.00 2.18 -8.10
C VAL A 112 -3.37 1.73 -7.61
N VAL A 113 -3.63 1.84 -6.31
CA VAL A 113 -4.88 1.41 -5.67
C VAL A 113 -5.64 2.64 -5.18
N MET A 114 -6.84 2.88 -5.71
CA MET A 114 -7.69 3.97 -5.25
C MET A 114 -8.65 3.48 -4.15
N GLY A 115 -8.58 4.12 -2.99
CA GLY A 115 -9.34 3.66 -1.81
C GLY A 115 -10.86 3.66 -2.02
N GLU A 116 -11.38 4.72 -2.64
CA GLU A 116 -12.81 4.90 -2.94
C GLU A 116 -13.32 3.83 -3.91
N GLN A 117 -12.46 3.37 -4.81
CA GLN A 117 -12.81 2.37 -5.81
C GLN A 117 -12.86 0.96 -5.21
N GLU A 118 -11.82 0.58 -4.45
CA GLU A 118 -11.84 -0.71 -3.74
C GLU A 118 -12.99 -0.76 -2.71
N MET A 119 -13.33 0.38 -2.11
CA MET A 119 -14.53 0.52 -1.29
C MET A 119 -15.81 0.30 -2.11
N ALA A 120 -15.93 0.94 -3.28
CA ALA A 120 -17.07 0.74 -4.18
C ALA A 120 -17.23 -0.72 -4.60
N TYR A 121 -16.13 -1.42 -4.87
CA TYR A 121 -16.14 -2.86 -5.14
C TYR A 121 -16.65 -3.68 -3.96
N GLY A 122 -16.23 -3.38 -2.74
CA GLY A 122 -16.76 -4.04 -1.54
C GLY A 122 -18.26 -3.79 -1.34
N ILE A 123 -18.73 -2.57 -1.59
CA ILE A 123 -20.16 -2.23 -1.54
C ILE A 123 -20.94 -2.98 -2.62
N ALA A 124 -20.43 -3.01 -3.85
CA ALA A 124 -21.06 -3.72 -4.96
C ALA A 124 -21.13 -5.23 -4.71
N HIS A 125 -20.06 -5.82 -4.16
CA HIS A 125 -20.03 -7.22 -3.75
C HIS A 125 -21.14 -7.52 -2.74
N TYR A 126 -21.19 -6.76 -1.64
CA TYR A 126 -22.21 -6.94 -0.62
C TYR A 126 -23.63 -6.74 -1.17
N ALA A 127 -23.82 -5.74 -2.02
CA ALA A 127 -25.10 -5.50 -2.68
C ALA A 127 -25.55 -6.69 -3.54
N LEU A 128 -24.66 -7.30 -4.32
CA LEU A 128 -24.98 -8.49 -5.12
C LEU A 128 -25.44 -9.65 -4.25
N MET A 129 -24.75 -9.91 -3.13
CA MET A 129 -25.18 -10.95 -2.18
C MET A 129 -26.56 -10.66 -1.59
N GLN A 130 -26.84 -9.41 -1.20
CA GLN A 130 -28.16 -9.02 -0.68
C GLN A 130 -29.27 -9.14 -1.74
N MET A 131 -28.93 -9.11 -3.02
CA MET A 131 -29.84 -9.34 -4.14
C MET A 131 -29.93 -10.81 -4.57
N GLY A 132 -29.43 -11.74 -3.75
CA GLY A 132 -29.59 -13.18 -3.93
C GLY A 132 -28.55 -13.83 -4.83
N ARG A 133 -27.40 -13.18 -5.08
CA ARG A 133 -26.25 -13.80 -5.74
C ARG A 133 -25.41 -14.59 -4.75
N SER A 134 -24.76 -15.63 -5.25
CA SER A 134 -23.73 -16.36 -4.49
C SER A 134 -22.45 -15.52 -4.34
N ASP A 135 -21.62 -15.90 -3.37
CA ASP A 135 -20.30 -15.29 -3.12
C ASP A 135 -19.41 -15.39 -4.38
N ASP A 136 -19.34 -16.59 -4.97
CA ASP A 136 -18.58 -16.84 -6.20
C ASP A 136 -19.03 -15.95 -7.38
N GLU A 137 -20.35 -15.80 -7.61
CA GLU A 137 -20.88 -14.92 -8.65
C GLU A 137 -20.57 -13.44 -8.39
N ALA A 138 -20.61 -13.02 -7.12
CA ALA A 138 -20.31 -11.65 -6.73
C ALA A 138 -18.82 -11.36 -6.92
N ASP A 139 -17.94 -12.28 -6.50
CA ASP A 139 -16.50 -12.21 -6.71
C ASP A 139 -16.13 -12.17 -8.20
N GLU A 140 -16.74 -13.03 -9.01
CA GLU A 140 -16.53 -13.02 -10.47
C GLU A 140 -16.90 -11.65 -11.06
N ARG A 141 -18.05 -11.08 -10.66
CA ARG A 141 -18.47 -9.77 -11.15
C ARG A 141 -17.52 -8.65 -10.73
N ILE A 142 -17.01 -8.67 -9.49
CA ILE A 142 -16.03 -7.67 -9.04
C ILE A 142 -14.69 -7.84 -9.77
N ALA A 143 -14.27 -9.07 -10.04
CA ALA A 143 -13.07 -9.35 -10.81
C ALA A 143 -13.18 -8.79 -12.24
N GLU A 144 -14.33 -8.96 -12.91
CA GLU A 144 -14.60 -8.34 -14.21
C GLU A 144 -14.48 -6.81 -14.14
N LEU A 145 -15.09 -6.17 -13.14
CA LEU A 145 -15.02 -4.71 -12.97
C LEU A 145 -13.59 -4.20 -12.74
N ARG A 146 -12.75 -4.96 -12.03
CA ARG A 146 -11.33 -4.64 -11.83
C ARG A 146 -10.50 -4.79 -13.11
N ALA A 147 -10.90 -5.69 -14.02
CA ALA A 147 -10.17 -5.97 -15.26
C ALA A 147 -10.44 -4.94 -16.38
N LEU A 148 -11.52 -4.15 -16.26
CA LEU A 148 -11.87 -3.08 -17.22
C LEU A 148 -11.00 -1.81 -17.09
N GLU A 149 -9.99 -1.80 -16.21
CA GLU A 149 -9.17 -0.62 -15.85
C GLU A 149 -7.67 -0.73 -16.10
#